data_AF-A0A914MJI2-F1
#
_entry.id   AF-A0A914MJI2-F1
#
_cell.length_a   1.000
_cell.length_b   1.000
_cell.length_c   1.000
_cell.angle_alpha   90.00
_cell.angle_beta   90.00
_cell.angle_gamma   90.00
#
_symmetry.space_group_name_H-M   'P 1'
#
loop_
_entity.id
_entity.type
_entity.pdbx_description
1 polymer ?
#
loop_
_entity_poly.entity_id
_entity_poly.type
_entity_poly.pdbx_seq_one_letter_code
_entity_poly.pdbx_strand_id
1 'polypeptide(L)'
;MLMVELEDYRNASVKMKKDLQDCKEKLAEKEALIEELSQHIATLQEEKAETNEQLRQKGIESTELKQSIDEKSNLIAENSKEISSLLVQLNDSRQQMQQEINFLNESLLANSAELKNEQRASSARFAEVKRLKCENDTLVARIKCVEEEFKNYKERAEFVFKSSKVSDVPTNVHSNLSQAADNSGADNVSFDGEIDQLLELLKQRNIVISQLRTKCSFLEEEVKNSQEYSKTLLEELNALHDSISQIRRQSQSERQRTIGEFEQKLKKEEMLRITLENDLKLITGREIVAIKNLKELKIECERLESELEEAKRKILLFDEKKLTTSANSPPLPQHIIQKQQRKTSFSIQKKNINQQQKQFPKPLNLTTKIPTDFLQNQQSSFEDEFIGRNAVIGDEDNATMNSESLTDSLDDLQSMLREAEIEPNSEIPSFNVSELPSDALSLNGGLQRIYYSHEEYNLIIQQLNSCRELLSESEEINVRLNEQNNLLKEEIRRLERNQHRAKQLENEVCSEYFKNIVLKFLTPPRVFDERAQLLPVLQTILHLDEREMEMVRMNITAQAPQGNQDQKGEGSSFAGWLGWS
;
A
#
# COMPACT_ATOMS: atom_id res chain seq x y z
N MET A 1 -116.06 -9.67 58.26
CA MET A 1 -114.79 -10.34 58.57
C MET A 1 -114.25 -11.06 57.33
N LEU A 2 -114.93 -12.07 56.79
CA LEU A 2 -114.52 -12.82 55.58
C LEU A 2 -114.19 -11.97 54.33
N MET A 3 -114.94 -10.90 54.06
CA MET A 3 -114.68 -10.01 52.91
C MET A 3 -113.38 -9.18 53.05
N VAL A 4 -112.97 -8.87 54.28
CA VAL A 4 -111.72 -8.13 54.54
C VAL A 4 -110.52 -9.06 54.35
N GLU A 5 -110.61 -10.29 54.88
CA GLU A 5 -109.58 -11.31 54.69
C GLU A 5 -109.38 -11.64 53.20
N LEU A 6 -110.46 -11.77 52.41
CA LEU A 6 -110.35 -12.01 50.97
C LEU A 6 -109.65 -10.87 50.22
N GLU A 7 -109.89 -9.62 50.62
CA GLU A 7 -109.22 -8.46 50.01
C GLU A 7 -107.74 -8.40 50.43
N ASP A 8 -107.41 -8.74 51.67
CA ASP A 8 -106.02 -8.87 52.14
C ASP A 8 -105.28 -9.99 51.39
N TYR A 9 -105.92 -11.13 51.17
CA TYR A 9 -105.35 -12.21 50.34
C TYR A 9 -105.15 -11.78 48.88
N ARG A 10 -106.09 -11.01 48.33
CA ARG A 10 -105.98 -10.49 46.97
C ARG A 10 -104.80 -9.51 46.86
N ASN A 11 -104.66 -8.60 47.82
CA ASN A 11 -103.56 -7.64 47.89
C ASN A 11 -102.21 -8.35 48.09
N ALA A 12 -102.16 -9.36 48.95
CA ALA A 12 -100.98 -10.20 49.14
C ALA A 12 -100.61 -10.96 47.86
N SER A 13 -101.58 -11.48 47.11
CA SER A 13 -101.36 -12.17 45.83
C SER A 13 -100.83 -11.21 44.76
N VAL A 14 -101.36 -9.98 44.68
CA VAL A 14 -100.85 -8.96 43.75
C VAL A 14 -99.43 -8.55 44.12
N LYS A 15 -99.14 -8.34 45.40
CA LYS A 15 -97.79 -8.06 45.89
C LYS A 15 -96.81 -9.18 45.54
N MET A 16 -97.16 -10.43 45.83
CA MET A 16 -96.33 -11.60 45.46
C MET A 16 -96.10 -11.68 43.95
N LYS A 17 -97.10 -11.40 43.11
CA LYS A 17 -96.92 -11.38 41.65
C LYS A 17 -95.97 -10.29 41.19
N LYS A 18 -96.06 -9.10 41.80
CA LYS A 18 -95.14 -7.99 41.52
C LYS A 18 -93.71 -8.35 41.95
N ASP A 19 -93.54 -8.86 43.17
CA ASP A 19 -92.22 -9.29 43.67
C ASP A 19 -91.63 -10.41 42.79
N LEU A 20 -92.46 -11.35 42.32
CA LEU A 20 -92.05 -12.40 41.38
C LEU A 20 -91.62 -11.82 40.03
N GLN A 21 -92.32 -10.81 39.52
CA GLN A 21 -91.98 -10.12 38.28
C GLN A 21 -90.66 -9.35 38.42
N ASP A 22 -90.49 -8.59 39.51
CA ASP A 22 -89.24 -7.87 39.81
C ASP A 22 -88.07 -8.85 39.96
N CYS A 23 -88.29 -10.01 40.59
CA CYS A 23 -87.29 -11.07 40.68
C CYS A 23 -86.92 -11.67 39.31
N LYS A 24 -87.90 -11.83 38.39
CA LYS A 24 -87.64 -12.30 37.02
C LYS A 24 -86.85 -11.28 36.21
N GLU A 25 -87.17 -10.00 36.33
CA GLU A 25 -86.43 -8.93 35.65
C GLU A 25 -84.99 -8.86 36.15
N LYS A 26 -84.78 -8.90 37.47
CA LYS A 26 -83.43 -8.99 38.07
C LYS A 26 -82.67 -10.26 37.67
N LEU A 27 -83.37 -11.39 37.48
CA LEU A 27 -82.75 -12.62 36.98
C LEU A 27 -82.30 -12.45 35.53
N ALA A 28 -83.16 -11.89 34.67
CA ALA A 28 -82.84 -11.63 33.27
C ALA A 28 -81.67 -10.62 33.11
N GLU A 29 -81.62 -9.58 33.94
CA GLU A 29 -80.48 -8.65 33.99
C GLU A 29 -79.17 -9.36 34.37
N LYS A 30 -79.22 -10.26 35.37
CA LYS A 30 -78.06 -11.06 35.76
C LYS A 30 -77.64 -12.04 34.67
N GLU A 31 -78.58 -12.67 33.97
CA GLU A 31 -78.29 -13.55 32.83
C GLU A 31 -77.64 -12.78 31.68
N ALA A 32 -78.13 -11.58 31.35
CA ALA A 32 -77.52 -10.70 30.35
C ALA A 32 -76.09 -10.30 30.74
N LEU A 33 -75.86 -9.95 32.02
CA LEU A 33 -74.52 -9.63 32.52
C LEU A 33 -73.57 -10.84 32.46
N ILE A 34 -74.07 -12.05 32.77
CA ILE A 34 -73.28 -13.28 32.66
C ILE A 34 -72.88 -13.55 31.20
N GLU A 35 -73.78 -13.30 30.25
CA GLU A 35 -73.50 -13.46 28.82
C GLU A 35 -72.46 -12.44 28.34
N GLU A 36 -72.57 -11.16 28.73
CA GLU A 36 -71.58 -10.12 28.41
C GLU A 36 -70.21 -10.44 29.01
N LEU A 37 -70.15 -10.88 30.27
CA LEU A 37 -68.91 -11.29 30.91
C LEU A 37 -68.30 -12.53 30.23
N SER A 38 -69.12 -13.47 29.80
CA SER A 38 -68.66 -14.67 29.08
C SER A 38 -68.07 -14.31 27.72
N GLN A 39 -68.70 -13.38 26.98
CA GLN A 39 -68.15 -12.84 25.73
C GLN A 39 -66.85 -12.09 25.97
N HIS A 40 -66.75 -11.28 27.03
CA HIS A 40 -65.53 -10.57 27.36
C HIS A 40 -64.38 -11.52 27.71
N ILE A 41 -64.64 -12.58 28.49
CA ILE A 41 -63.66 -13.62 28.79
C ILE A 41 -63.18 -14.30 27.50
N ALA A 42 -64.08 -14.60 26.57
CA ALA A 42 -63.70 -15.19 25.27
C ALA A 42 -62.78 -14.26 24.47
N THR A 43 -63.09 -12.96 24.40
CA THR A 43 -62.22 -11.98 23.72
C THR A 43 -60.83 -11.87 24.36
N LEU A 44 -60.74 -11.86 25.70
CA LEU A 44 -59.46 -11.83 26.41
C LEU A 44 -58.64 -13.11 26.21
N GLN A 45 -59.30 -14.26 26.05
CA GLN A 45 -58.61 -15.52 25.73
C GLN A 45 -58.05 -15.51 24.31
N GLU A 46 -58.74 -14.92 23.34
CA GLU A 46 -58.26 -14.74 21.97
C GLU A 46 -57.06 -13.79 21.93
N GLU A 47 -57.14 -12.62 22.59
CA GLU A 47 -56.02 -11.67 22.70
C GLU A 47 -54.80 -12.30 23.40
N LYS A 48 -55.03 -13.10 24.44
CA LYS A 48 -53.96 -13.87 25.10
C LYS A 48 -53.32 -14.89 24.15
N ALA A 49 -54.09 -15.54 23.29
CA ALA A 49 -53.55 -16.49 22.31
C ALA A 49 -52.73 -15.76 21.24
N GLU A 50 -53.21 -14.62 20.73
CA GLU A 50 -52.50 -13.81 19.74
C GLU A 50 -51.17 -13.26 20.28
N THR A 51 -51.18 -12.71 21.50
CA THR A 51 -49.96 -12.21 22.15
C THR A 51 -48.94 -13.32 22.41
N ASN A 52 -49.37 -14.52 22.77
CA ASN A 52 -48.48 -15.68 22.92
C ASN A 52 -47.88 -16.13 21.58
N GLU A 53 -48.65 -16.11 20.48
CA GLU A 53 -48.10 -16.44 19.16
C GLU A 53 -47.10 -15.38 18.67
N GLN A 54 -47.36 -14.10 18.91
CA GLN A 54 -46.40 -13.03 18.64
C GLN A 54 -45.11 -13.21 19.46
N LEU A 55 -45.23 -13.59 20.74
CA LEU A 55 -44.07 -13.88 21.59
C LEU A 55 -43.26 -15.07 21.05
N ARG A 56 -43.94 -16.12 20.56
CA ARG A 56 -43.30 -17.28 19.94
C ARG A 56 -42.56 -16.91 18.67
N GLN A 57 -43.17 -16.10 17.80
CA GLN A 57 -42.52 -15.59 16.58
C GLN A 57 -41.29 -14.74 16.91
N LYS A 58 -41.39 -13.83 17.88
CA LYS A 58 -40.24 -13.04 18.34
C LYS A 58 -39.14 -13.90 18.96
N GLY A 59 -39.50 -15.00 19.61
CA GLY A 59 -38.56 -16.01 20.08
C GLY A 59 -37.76 -16.64 18.93
N ILE A 60 -38.44 -17.06 17.86
CA ILE A 60 -37.79 -17.64 16.67
C ILE A 60 -36.87 -16.61 15.99
N GLU A 61 -37.36 -15.41 15.72
CA GLU A 61 -36.57 -14.31 15.14
C GLU A 61 -35.31 -14.02 15.98
N SER A 62 -35.44 -14.01 17.31
CA SER A 62 -34.29 -13.81 18.20
C SER A 62 -33.28 -14.96 18.12
N THR A 63 -33.71 -16.20 17.93
CA THR A 63 -32.79 -17.34 17.75
C THR A 63 -32.08 -17.31 16.40
N GLU A 64 -32.77 -16.92 15.32
CA GLU A 64 -32.19 -16.76 13.99
C GLU A 64 -31.16 -15.62 13.96
N LEU A 65 -31.49 -14.47 14.56
CA LEU A 65 -30.54 -13.36 14.71
C LEU A 65 -29.30 -13.77 15.50
N LYS A 66 -29.47 -14.57 16.57
CA LYS A 66 -28.35 -15.08 17.35
C LYS A 66 -27.45 -16.00 16.51
N GLN A 67 -28.02 -16.93 15.74
CA GLN A 67 -27.25 -17.77 14.82
C GLN A 67 -26.49 -16.94 13.78
N SER A 68 -27.13 -15.92 13.20
CA SER A 68 -26.48 -15.02 12.24
C SER A 68 -25.31 -14.22 12.86
N ILE A 69 -25.44 -13.80 14.13
CA ILE A 69 -24.35 -13.14 14.87
C ILE A 69 -23.19 -14.11 15.11
N ASP A 70 -23.47 -15.36 15.50
CA ASP A 70 -22.44 -16.38 15.74
C ASP A 70 -21.70 -16.74 14.45
N GLU A 71 -22.40 -16.88 13.32
CA GLU A 71 -21.80 -17.10 11.99
C GLU A 71 -20.88 -15.95 11.57
N LYS A 72 -21.34 -14.69 11.71
CA LYS A 72 -20.52 -13.52 11.40
C LYS A 72 -19.31 -13.41 12.32
N SER A 73 -19.45 -13.75 13.60
CA SER A 73 -18.35 -13.76 14.56
C SER A 73 -17.28 -14.80 14.19
N ASN A 74 -17.70 -15.99 13.73
CA ASN A 74 -16.78 -17.00 13.21
C ASN A 74 -16.05 -16.52 11.96
N LEU A 75 -16.75 -15.86 11.04
CA LEU A 75 -16.15 -15.31 9.82
C LEU A 75 -15.12 -14.21 10.13
N ILE A 76 -15.42 -13.35 11.11
CA ILE A 76 -14.45 -12.34 11.60
C ILE A 76 -13.22 -13.01 12.19
N ALA A 77 -13.39 -14.09 12.96
CA ALA A 77 -12.28 -14.83 13.57
C ALA A 77 -11.40 -15.52 12.51
N GLU A 78 -11.99 -16.06 11.44
CA GLU A 78 -11.28 -16.65 10.31
C GLU A 78 -10.49 -15.59 9.53
N ASN A 79 -11.13 -14.47 9.17
CA ASN A 79 -10.45 -13.35 8.51
C ASN A 79 -9.30 -12.78 9.36
N SER A 80 -9.47 -12.72 10.70
CA SER A 80 -8.40 -12.27 11.60
C SER A 80 -7.20 -13.21 11.60
N LYS A 81 -7.42 -14.53 11.47
CA LYS A 81 -6.34 -15.52 11.33
C LYS A 81 -5.63 -15.38 9.99
N GLU A 82 -6.36 -15.18 8.90
CA GLU A 82 -5.78 -14.96 7.57
C GLU A 82 -4.92 -13.70 7.53
N ILE A 83 -5.42 -12.58 8.06
CA ILE A 83 -4.66 -11.32 8.18
C ILE A 83 -3.38 -11.55 9.00
N SER A 84 -3.46 -12.27 10.11
CA SER A 84 -2.28 -12.59 10.93
C SER A 84 -1.25 -13.43 10.16
N SER A 85 -1.70 -14.42 9.39
CA SER A 85 -0.82 -15.23 8.53
C SER A 85 -0.16 -14.40 7.43
N LEU A 86 -0.90 -13.51 6.77
CA LEU A 86 -0.37 -12.61 5.74
C LEU A 86 0.64 -11.61 6.32
N LEU A 87 0.41 -11.11 7.53
CA LEU A 87 1.36 -10.23 8.22
C LEU A 87 2.69 -10.94 8.53
N VAL A 88 2.65 -12.21 8.94
CA VAL A 88 3.87 -13.02 9.15
C VAL A 88 4.62 -13.17 7.82
N GLN A 89 3.94 -13.56 6.74
CA GLN A 89 4.56 -13.70 5.42
C GLN A 89 5.17 -12.38 4.91
N LEU A 90 4.48 -11.25 5.12
CA LEU A 90 4.99 -9.94 4.76
C LEU A 90 6.26 -9.59 5.55
N ASN A 91 6.31 -9.92 6.84
CA ASN A 91 7.46 -9.66 7.68
C ASN A 91 8.66 -10.52 7.29
N ASP A 92 8.43 -11.81 6.98
CA ASP A 92 9.48 -12.72 6.50
C ASP A 92 10.06 -12.23 5.16
N SER A 93 9.20 -11.81 4.22
CA SER A 93 9.64 -11.23 2.95
C SER A 93 10.44 -9.93 3.14
N ARG A 94 10.02 -9.08 4.09
CA ARG A 94 10.76 -7.86 4.45
C ARG A 94 12.14 -8.19 5.03
N GLN A 95 12.24 -9.20 5.88
CA GLN A 95 13.51 -9.63 6.46
C GLN A 95 14.46 -10.18 5.38
N GLN A 96 13.94 -10.97 4.43
CA GLN A 96 14.72 -11.46 3.29
C GLN A 96 15.26 -10.31 2.42
N MET A 97 14.40 -9.33 2.07
CA MET A 97 14.85 -8.15 1.30
C MET A 97 15.91 -7.34 2.06
N GLN A 98 15.78 -7.22 3.40
CA GLN A 98 16.78 -6.54 4.20
C GLN A 98 18.12 -7.27 4.21
N GLN A 99 18.11 -8.60 4.27
CA GLN A 99 19.33 -9.42 4.16
C GLN A 99 19.99 -9.25 2.79
N GLU A 100 19.21 -9.21 1.72
CA GLU A 100 19.72 -9.00 0.35
C GLU A 100 20.31 -7.59 0.17
N ILE A 101 19.67 -6.55 0.71
CA ILE A 101 20.21 -5.19 0.73
C ILE A 101 21.56 -5.15 1.47
N ASN A 102 21.65 -5.80 2.64
CA ASN A 102 22.89 -5.85 3.41
C ASN A 102 24.01 -6.56 2.61
N PHE A 103 23.70 -7.69 1.98
CA PHE A 103 24.64 -8.43 1.14
C PHE A 103 25.15 -7.59 -0.04
N LEU A 104 24.25 -6.87 -0.73
CA LEU A 104 24.64 -6.01 -1.86
C LEU A 104 25.49 -4.81 -1.42
N ASN A 105 25.21 -4.25 -0.23
CA ASN A 105 26.04 -3.18 0.33
C ASN A 105 27.45 -3.68 0.67
N GLU A 106 27.57 -4.88 1.24
CA GLU A 106 28.88 -5.51 1.49
C GLU A 106 29.64 -5.76 0.17
N SER A 107 28.96 -6.28 -0.86
CA SER A 107 29.54 -6.48 -2.18
C SER A 107 29.96 -5.17 -2.85
N LEU A 108 29.16 -4.11 -2.73
CA LEU A 108 29.48 -2.78 -3.25
C LEU A 108 30.72 -2.20 -2.57
N LEU A 109 30.81 -2.35 -1.24
CA LEU A 109 31.97 -1.92 -0.47
C LEU A 109 33.24 -2.67 -0.91
N ALA A 110 33.16 -3.99 -1.10
CA ALA A 110 34.26 -4.80 -1.61
C ALA A 110 34.72 -4.33 -3.00
N ASN A 111 33.80 -4.16 -3.94
CA ASN A 111 34.11 -3.68 -5.30
C ASN A 111 34.70 -2.27 -5.29
N SER A 112 34.23 -1.38 -4.40
CA SER A 112 34.78 -0.04 -4.25
C SER A 112 36.23 -0.06 -3.76
N ALA A 113 36.59 -1.02 -2.89
CA ALA A 113 37.93 -1.20 -2.39
C ALA A 113 38.85 -1.75 -3.49
N GLU A 114 38.37 -2.70 -4.28
CA GLU A 114 39.08 -3.24 -5.44
C GLU A 114 39.35 -2.17 -6.49
N LEU A 115 38.34 -1.35 -6.83
CA LEU A 115 38.49 -0.22 -7.76
C LEU A 115 39.54 0.79 -7.28
N LYS A 116 39.56 1.12 -5.99
CA LYS A 116 40.59 1.98 -5.40
C LYS A 116 41.99 1.37 -5.50
N ASN A 117 42.11 0.05 -5.32
CA ASN A 117 43.39 -0.65 -5.47
C ASN A 117 43.87 -0.63 -6.93
N GLU A 118 42.98 -0.88 -7.89
CA GLU A 118 43.32 -0.81 -9.31
C GLU A 118 43.68 0.62 -9.75
N GLN A 119 42.99 1.62 -9.22
CA GLN A 119 43.33 3.03 -9.46
C GLN A 119 44.74 3.39 -8.95
N ARG A 120 45.14 2.85 -7.78
CA ARG A 120 46.51 3.01 -7.26
C ARG A 120 47.53 2.28 -8.13
N ALA A 121 47.24 1.05 -8.57
CA ALA A 121 48.10 0.29 -9.46
C ALA A 121 48.29 1.00 -10.82
N SER A 122 47.20 1.50 -11.41
CA SER A 122 47.21 2.29 -12.64
C SER A 122 48.04 3.57 -12.50
N SER A 123 47.87 4.30 -11.38
CA SER A 123 48.67 5.49 -11.08
C SER A 123 50.18 5.18 -10.97
N ALA A 124 50.53 4.04 -10.34
CA ALA A 124 51.91 3.58 -10.25
C ALA A 124 52.49 3.21 -11.64
N ARG A 125 51.72 2.51 -12.49
CA ARG A 125 52.12 2.21 -13.87
C ARG A 125 52.33 3.49 -14.70
N PHE A 126 51.45 4.48 -14.56
CA PHE A 126 51.59 5.76 -15.25
C PHE A 126 52.86 6.51 -14.83
N ALA A 127 53.18 6.51 -13.53
CA ALA A 127 54.43 7.08 -13.02
C ALA A 127 55.67 6.38 -13.61
N GLU A 128 55.63 5.05 -13.74
CA GLU A 128 56.72 4.27 -14.33
C GLU A 128 56.88 4.55 -15.83
N VAL A 129 55.77 4.63 -16.59
CA VAL A 129 55.80 5.03 -18.01
C VAL A 129 56.42 6.42 -18.17
N LYS A 130 56.07 7.37 -17.29
CA LYS A 130 56.66 8.72 -17.30
C LYS A 130 58.17 8.68 -17.02
N ARG A 131 58.61 7.87 -16.05
CA ARG A 131 60.02 7.65 -15.73
C ARG A 131 60.79 7.09 -16.92
N LEU A 132 60.28 6.02 -17.53
CA LEU A 132 60.86 5.38 -18.72
C LEU A 132 60.94 6.34 -19.91
N LYS A 133 59.93 7.22 -20.08
CA LYS A 133 59.96 8.25 -21.12
C LYS A 133 61.09 9.25 -20.90
N CYS A 134 61.27 9.76 -19.68
CA CYS A 134 62.38 10.67 -19.37
C CYS A 134 63.76 9.99 -19.56
N GLU A 135 63.88 8.72 -19.20
CA GLU A 135 65.10 7.93 -19.44
C GLU A 135 65.38 7.78 -20.95
N ASN A 136 64.35 7.48 -21.75
CA ASN A 136 64.48 7.40 -23.20
C ASN A 136 64.88 8.75 -23.81
N ASP A 137 64.26 9.86 -23.38
CA ASP A 137 64.63 11.21 -23.84
C ASP A 137 66.10 11.54 -23.53
N THR A 138 66.59 11.09 -22.36
CA THR A 138 68.00 11.23 -21.96
C THR A 138 68.93 10.40 -22.86
N LEU A 139 68.55 9.16 -23.17
CA LEU A 139 69.31 8.30 -24.09
C LEU A 139 69.35 8.88 -25.50
N VAL A 140 68.22 9.42 -26.00
CA VAL A 140 68.14 10.09 -27.30
C VAL A 140 69.07 11.31 -27.34
N ALA A 141 69.11 12.12 -26.27
CA ALA A 141 70.04 13.24 -26.18
C ALA A 141 71.51 12.78 -26.20
N ARG A 142 71.85 11.71 -25.47
CA ARG A 142 73.20 11.15 -25.46
C ARG A 142 73.61 10.60 -26.83
N ILE A 143 72.71 9.93 -27.53
CA ILE A 143 72.94 9.44 -28.90
C ILE A 143 73.27 10.62 -29.82
N LYS A 144 72.50 11.72 -29.76
CA LYS A 144 72.77 12.93 -30.56
C LYS A 144 74.16 13.51 -30.28
N CYS A 145 74.58 13.60 -29.01
CA CYS A 145 75.93 14.05 -28.66
C CYS A 145 77.02 13.15 -29.26
N VAL A 146 76.84 11.82 -29.20
CA VAL A 146 77.78 10.87 -29.80
C VAL A 146 77.79 10.99 -31.33
N GLU A 147 76.65 11.21 -31.98
CA GLU A 147 76.55 11.47 -33.42
C GLU A 147 77.32 12.75 -33.82
N GLU A 148 77.24 13.81 -33.01
CA GLU A 148 78.01 15.05 -33.20
C GLU A 148 79.51 14.85 -32.98
N GLU A 149 79.92 14.13 -31.93
CA GLU A 149 81.32 13.76 -31.70
C GLU A 149 81.88 12.94 -32.86
N PHE A 150 81.13 11.95 -33.34
CA PHE A 150 81.51 11.13 -34.48
C PHE A 150 81.63 11.97 -35.76
N LYS A 151 80.70 12.90 -35.99
CA LYS A 151 80.79 13.85 -37.11
C LYS A 151 82.06 14.70 -37.03
N ASN A 152 82.37 15.26 -35.87
CA ASN A 152 83.59 16.04 -35.64
C ASN A 152 84.85 15.19 -35.85
N TYR A 153 84.85 13.93 -35.39
CA TYR A 153 85.94 12.99 -35.62
C TYR A 153 86.14 12.72 -37.11
N LYS A 154 85.05 12.47 -37.85
CA LYS A 154 85.08 12.27 -39.30
C LYS A 154 85.66 13.48 -40.03
N GLU A 155 85.26 14.69 -39.67
CA GLU A 155 85.80 15.93 -40.25
C GLU A 155 87.32 16.09 -39.98
N ARG A 156 87.79 15.76 -38.76
CA ARG A 156 89.23 15.75 -38.43
C ARG A 156 89.99 14.70 -39.23
N ALA A 157 89.46 13.49 -39.34
CA ALA A 157 90.07 12.41 -40.11
C ALA A 157 90.19 12.79 -41.59
N GLU A 158 89.13 13.34 -42.19
CA GLU A 158 89.15 13.86 -43.57
C GLU A 158 90.17 14.98 -43.76
N PHE A 159 90.34 15.87 -42.79
CA PHE A 159 91.36 16.92 -42.82
C PHE A 159 92.79 16.34 -42.84
N VAL A 160 93.08 15.36 -41.97
CA VAL A 160 94.38 14.66 -41.93
C VAL A 160 94.65 13.91 -43.24
N PHE A 161 93.64 13.25 -43.80
CA PHE A 161 93.78 12.59 -45.11
C PHE A 161 94.06 13.60 -46.24
N LYS A 162 93.40 14.76 -46.24
CA LYS A 162 93.66 15.82 -47.24
C LYS A 162 95.05 16.45 -47.09
N SER A 163 95.52 16.67 -45.86
CA SER A 163 96.86 17.24 -45.62
C SER A 163 98.00 16.27 -45.94
N SER A 164 97.78 14.95 -45.80
CA SER A 164 98.77 13.92 -46.18
C SER A 164 98.96 13.74 -47.70
N LYS A 165 98.05 14.23 -48.54
CA LYS A 165 98.12 14.14 -50.02
C LYS A 165 98.92 15.27 -50.70
N VAL A 166 99.60 16.13 -49.94
CA VAL A 166 100.40 17.24 -50.47
C VAL A 166 101.90 16.96 -50.27
N SER A 167 102.41 15.91 -50.93
CA SER A 167 103.81 15.89 -51.39
C SER A 167 104.02 14.84 -52.48
N ASP A 168 103.73 15.19 -53.73
CA ASP A 168 104.41 14.60 -54.88
C ASP A 168 105.59 15.52 -55.26
N VAL A 169 106.82 15.06 -55.02
CA VAL A 169 108.00 15.35 -55.85
C VAL A 169 108.71 14.02 -56.09
N PRO A 170 109.10 13.68 -57.34
CA PRO A 170 109.55 12.33 -57.70
C PRO A 170 111.08 12.21 -57.65
N THR A 171 111.65 11.09 -57.17
CA THR A 171 112.84 10.46 -57.80
C THR A 171 113.20 9.07 -57.23
N ASN A 172 113.10 8.09 -58.13
CA ASN A 172 114.03 6.99 -58.42
C ASN A 172 115.20 6.64 -57.44
N VAL A 173 115.08 5.44 -56.85
CA VAL A 173 116.02 4.29 -56.94
C VAL A 173 117.25 4.14 -55.99
N HIS A 174 117.14 3.06 -55.20
CA HIS A 174 118.13 2.09 -54.65
C HIS A 174 119.02 2.37 -53.41
N SER A 175 118.67 1.61 -52.35
CA SER A 175 119.45 0.53 -51.72
C SER A 175 120.08 0.73 -50.33
N ASN A 176 119.71 -0.24 -49.47
CA ASN A 176 120.50 -0.98 -48.46
C ASN A 176 120.60 -0.53 -46.99
N LEU A 177 120.41 -1.58 -46.16
CA LEU A 177 120.90 -1.87 -44.80
C LEU A 177 120.24 -1.11 -43.64
N SER A 178 119.33 -1.71 -42.85
CA SER A 178 119.45 -2.84 -41.91
C SER A 178 119.76 -2.41 -40.47
N GLN A 179 118.93 -2.96 -39.58
CA GLN A 179 119.17 -3.37 -38.18
C GLN A 179 118.84 -2.42 -37.01
N ALA A 180 118.02 -3.01 -36.12
CA ALA A 180 117.81 -2.80 -34.68
C ALA A 180 116.98 -1.55 -34.28
N ALA A 181 115.92 -1.64 -33.46
CA ALA A 181 115.52 -2.63 -32.46
C ALA A 181 113.98 -2.70 -32.40
N ASP A 182 113.36 -3.88 -32.44
CA ASP A 182 112.96 -4.66 -31.26
C ASP A 182 112.36 -3.81 -30.13
N ASN A 183 111.07 -3.53 -30.25
CA ASN A 183 110.11 -3.68 -29.16
C ASN A 183 108.73 -4.04 -29.71
N SER A 184 108.43 -5.32 -29.53
CA SER A 184 107.17 -6.03 -29.64
C SER A 184 105.92 -5.28 -29.20
N GLY A 185 104.90 -5.38 -30.05
CA GLY A 185 103.50 -5.45 -29.61
C GLY A 185 102.55 -5.18 -30.77
N ALA A 186 101.83 -6.21 -31.16
CA ALA A 186 100.87 -6.23 -32.27
C ALA A 186 99.92 -5.03 -32.26
N ASP A 187 99.64 -4.47 -33.45
CA ASP A 187 98.29 -4.07 -33.86
C ASP A 187 98.33 -3.59 -35.32
N ASN A 188 98.56 -4.55 -36.23
CA ASN A 188 98.06 -4.45 -37.60
C ASN A 188 96.52 -4.52 -37.51
N VAL A 189 95.88 -3.40 -37.16
CA VAL A 189 94.42 -3.28 -37.24
C VAL A 189 94.08 -3.22 -38.72
N SER A 190 93.78 -4.40 -39.25
CA SER A 190 93.33 -4.60 -40.62
C SER A 190 92.19 -3.63 -40.92
N PHE A 191 92.30 -2.84 -41.99
CA PHE A 191 91.23 -1.98 -42.50
C PHE A 191 89.94 -2.79 -42.81
N ASP A 192 90.10 -4.08 -43.11
CA ASP A 192 88.98 -5.02 -43.25
C ASP A 192 88.21 -5.19 -41.93
N GLY A 193 88.88 -5.06 -40.77
CA GLY A 193 88.27 -5.17 -39.45
C GLY A 193 87.34 -4.01 -39.10
N GLU A 194 87.62 -2.78 -39.55
CA GLU A 194 86.71 -1.64 -39.34
C GLU A 194 85.47 -1.73 -40.23
N ILE A 195 85.64 -2.19 -41.48
CA ILE A 195 84.52 -2.45 -42.39
C ILE A 195 83.63 -3.56 -41.80
N ASP A 196 84.23 -4.64 -41.29
CA ASP A 196 83.49 -5.73 -40.64
C ASP A 196 82.73 -5.25 -39.39
N GLN A 197 83.33 -4.39 -38.57
CA GLN A 197 82.66 -3.79 -37.41
C GLN A 197 81.47 -2.90 -37.83
N LEU A 198 81.63 -2.10 -38.89
CA LEU A 198 80.54 -1.25 -39.40
C LEU A 198 79.40 -2.10 -39.97
N LEU A 199 79.74 -3.19 -40.66
CA LEU A 199 78.79 -4.14 -41.22
C LEU A 199 78.02 -4.88 -40.11
N GLU A 200 78.70 -5.23 -39.02
CA GLU A 200 78.08 -5.84 -37.85
C GLU A 200 77.16 -4.86 -37.10
N LEU A 201 77.57 -3.61 -36.91
CA LEU A 201 76.69 -2.56 -36.35
C LEU A 201 75.45 -2.32 -37.22
N LEU A 202 75.60 -2.38 -38.55
CA LEU A 202 74.48 -2.20 -39.49
C LEU A 202 73.51 -3.39 -39.43
N LYS A 203 74.02 -4.62 -39.27
CA LYS A 203 73.19 -5.81 -39.00
C LYS A 203 72.45 -5.67 -37.67
N GLN A 204 73.12 -5.27 -36.60
CA GLN A 204 72.50 -5.05 -35.29
C GLN A 204 71.40 -3.98 -35.36
N ARG A 205 71.66 -2.86 -36.04
CA ARG A 205 70.65 -1.80 -36.23
C ARG A 205 69.45 -2.30 -37.04
N ASN A 206 69.67 -3.13 -38.06
CA ASN A 206 68.57 -3.73 -38.82
C ASN A 206 67.72 -4.70 -37.97
N ILE A 207 68.34 -5.46 -37.07
CA ILE A 207 67.61 -6.31 -36.11
C ILE A 207 66.73 -5.44 -35.21
N VAL A 208 67.27 -4.35 -34.64
CA VAL A 208 66.50 -3.42 -33.79
C VAL A 208 65.36 -2.77 -34.57
N ILE A 209 65.58 -2.34 -35.82
CA ILE A 209 64.53 -1.79 -36.69
C ILE A 209 63.43 -2.83 -36.94
N SER A 210 63.80 -4.10 -37.17
CA SER A 210 62.83 -5.17 -37.34
C SER A 210 62.00 -5.39 -36.07
N GLN A 211 62.64 -5.41 -34.91
CA GLN A 211 61.96 -5.55 -33.60
C GLN A 211 61.01 -4.38 -33.31
N LEU A 212 61.43 -3.15 -33.64
CA LEU A 212 60.57 -1.97 -33.50
C LEU A 212 59.37 -2.03 -34.44
N ARG A 213 59.56 -2.47 -35.70
CA ARG A 213 58.45 -2.67 -36.64
C ARG A 213 57.43 -3.70 -36.13
N THR A 214 57.90 -4.83 -35.59
CA THR A 214 57.00 -5.82 -35.00
C THR A 214 56.25 -5.26 -33.79
N LYS A 215 56.91 -4.45 -32.94
CA LYS A 215 56.28 -3.82 -31.79
C LYS A 215 55.26 -2.76 -32.19
N CYS A 216 55.54 -1.95 -33.21
CA CYS A 216 54.58 -1.00 -33.77
C CYS A 216 53.36 -1.72 -34.34
N SER A 217 53.55 -2.80 -35.10
CA SER A 217 52.44 -3.61 -35.61
C SER A 217 51.56 -4.19 -34.51
N PHE A 218 52.16 -4.67 -33.42
CA PHE A 218 51.41 -5.17 -32.26
C PHE A 218 50.59 -4.05 -31.58
N LEU A 219 51.19 -2.87 -31.38
CA LEU A 219 50.50 -1.74 -30.78
C LEU A 219 49.36 -1.20 -31.67
N GLU A 220 49.53 -1.23 -32.99
CA GLU A 220 48.47 -0.87 -33.94
C GLU A 220 47.28 -1.83 -33.86
N GLU A 221 47.55 -3.13 -33.74
CA GLU A 221 46.52 -4.15 -33.53
C GLU A 221 45.82 -3.99 -32.16
N GLU A 222 46.57 -3.71 -31.10
CA GLU A 222 46.02 -3.46 -29.77
C GLU A 222 45.12 -2.21 -29.74
N VAL A 223 45.53 -1.12 -30.39
CA VAL A 223 44.71 0.09 -30.53
C VAL A 223 43.44 -0.20 -31.33
N LYS A 224 43.53 -0.99 -32.41
CA LYS A 224 42.37 -1.38 -33.21
C LYS A 224 41.39 -2.22 -32.38
N ASN A 225 41.88 -3.20 -31.64
CA ASN A 225 41.06 -4.03 -30.76
C ASN A 225 40.40 -3.20 -29.65
N SER A 226 41.11 -2.23 -29.08
CA SER A 226 40.55 -1.29 -28.09
C SER A 226 39.46 -0.39 -28.69
N GLN A 227 39.61 0.05 -29.94
CA GLN A 227 38.59 0.81 -30.67
C GLN A 227 37.35 -0.03 -30.98
N GLU A 228 37.52 -1.27 -31.40
CA GLU A 228 36.41 -2.21 -31.62
C GLU A 228 35.66 -2.49 -30.32
N TYR A 229 36.38 -2.75 -29.22
CA TYR A 229 35.78 -2.91 -27.90
C TYR A 229 34.99 -1.67 -27.44
N SER A 230 35.57 -0.48 -27.60
CA SER A 230 34.89 0.79 -27.25
C SER A 230 33.64 1.01 -28.10
N LYS A 231 33.65 0.57 -29.36
CA LYS A 231 32.50 0.64 -30.26
C LYS A 231 31.39 -0.32 -29.80
N THR A 232 31.72 -1.55 -29.44
CA THR A 232 30.75 -2.51 -28.88
C THR A 232 30.12 -1.99 -27.60
N LEU A 233 30.92 -1.43 -26.69
CA LEU A 233 30.41 -0.84 -25.45
C LEU A 233 29.46 0.34 -25.70
N LEU A 234 29.72 1.16 -26.73
CA LEU A 234 28.83 2.24 -27.13
C LEU A 234 27.52 1.73 -27.72
N GLU A 235 27.57 0.65 -28.51
CA GLU A 235 26.38 -0.02 -29.06
C GLU A 235 25.51 -0.62 -27.93
N GLU A 236 26.12 -1.27 -26.94
CA GLU A 236 25.43 -1.78 -25.74
C GLU A 236 24.80 -0.66 -24.92
N LEU A 237 25.52 0.45 -24.70
CA LEU A 237 25.02 1.61 -23.97
C LEU A 237 23.81 2.26 -24.68
N ASN A 238 23.83 2.34 -26.00
CA ASN A 238 22.69 2.81 -26.79
C ASN A 238 21.50 1.85 -26.71
N ALA A 239 21.73 0.53 -26.76
CA ALA A 239 20.68 -0.46 -26.60
C ALA A 239 20.00 -0.40 -25.21
N LEU A 240 20.79 -0.21 -24.15
CA LEU A 240 20.27 0.02 -22.79
C LEU A 240 19.47 1.32 -22.72
N HIS A 241 19.94 2.39 -23.35
CA HIS A 241 19.20 3.66 -23.41
C HIS A 241 17.84 3.53 -24.09
N ASP A 242 17.76 2.77 -25.19
CA ASP A 242 16.52 2.48 -25.90
C ASP A 242 15.57 1.62 -25.05
N SER A 243 16.10 0.61 -24.36
CA SER A 243 15.35 -0.22 -23.40
C SER A 243 14.75 0.61 -22.26
N ILE A 244 15.55 1.47 -21.61
CA ILE A 244 15.08 2.39 -20.57
C ILE A 244 13.99 3.32 -21.12
N SER A 245 14.15 3.81 -22.35
CA SER A 245 13.16 4.68 -23.01
C SER A 245 11.86 3.94 -23.34
N GLN A 246 11.92 2.64 -23.63
CA GLN A 246 10.75 1.79 -23.80
C GLN A 246 10.04 1.53 -22.46
N ILE A 247 10.77 1.18 -21.40
CA ILE A 247 10.23 0.98 -20.05
C ILE A 247 9.52 2.24 -19.55
N ARG A 248 10.11 3.43 -19.76
CA ARG A 248 9.47 4.71 -19.41
C ARG A 248 8.15 4.92 -20.14
N ARG A 249 8.09 4.62 -21.44
CA ARG A 249 6.85 4.71 -22.25
C ARG A 249 5.78 3.74 -21.75
N GLN A 250 6.16 2.50 -21.44
CA GLN A 250 5.24 1.50 -20.87
C GLN A 250 4.70 1.94 -19.51
N SER A 251 5.58 2.33 -18.58
CA SER A 251 5.19 2.82 -17.25
C SER A 251 4.26 4.05 -17.32
N GLN A 252 4.51 4.96 -18.26
CA GLN A 252 3.64 6.11 -18.49
C GLN A 252 2.25 5.68 -19.00
N SER A 253 2.17 4.71 -19.91
CA SER A 253 0.90 4.18 -20.41
C SER A 253 0.09 3.45 -19.33
N GLU A 254 0.76 2.68 -18.46
CA GLU A 254 0.12 2.02 -17.31
C GLU A 254 -0.38 3.02 -16.28
N ARG A 255 0.38 4.09 -16.03
CA ARG A 255 -0.04 5.19 -15.16
C ARG A 255 -1.29 5.87 -15.72
N GLN A 256 -1.33 6.16 -17.03
CA GLN A 256 -2.51 6.74 -17.68
C GLN A 256 -3.72 5.82 -17.62
N ARG A 257 -3.52 4.50 -17.83
CA ARG A 257 -4.58 3.51 -17.68
C ARG A 257 -5.14 3.50 -16.26
N THR A 258 -4.26 3.46 -15.26
CA THR A 258 -4.64 3.45 -13.83
C THR A 258 -5.40 4.72 -13.45
N ILE A 259 -4.95 5.89 -13.90
CA ILE A 259 -5.66 7.16 -13.72
C ILE A 259 -7.06 7.09 -14.35
N GLY A 260 -7.17 6.60 -15.58
CA GLY A 260 -8.48 6.43 -16.24
C GLY A 260 -9.41 5.46 -15.50
N GLU A 261 -8.91 4.38 -14.93
CA GLU A 261 -9.69 3.45 -14.10
C GLU A 261 -10.18 4.11 -12.80
N PHE A 262 -9.36 4.94 -12.15
CA PHE A 262 -9.77 5.71 -10.97
C PHE A 262 -10.80 6.78 -11.30
N GLU A 263 -10.64 7.52 -12.40
CA GLU A 263 -11.64 8.49 -12.86
C GLU A 263 -12.99 7.83 -13.14
N GLN A 264 -13.00 6.62 -13.72
CA GLN A 264 -14.23 5.85 -13.93
C GLN A 264 -14.88 5.42 -12.62
N LYS A 265 -14.09 4.97 -11.63
CA LYS A 265 -14.60 4.61 -10.29
C LYS A 265 -15.19 5.84 -9.60
N LEU A 266 -14.51 6.98 -9.65
CA LEU A 266 -14.96 8.23 -9.06
C LEU A 266 -16.30 8.68 -9.68
N LYS A 267 -16.45 8.59 -11.01
CA LYS A 267 -17.73 8.87 -11.69
C LYS A 267 -18.85 7.94 -11.26
N LYS A 268 -18.58 6.64 -11.06
CA LYS A 268 -19.59 5.68 -10.56
C LYS A 268 -20.00 5.99 -9.12
N GLU A 269 -19.06 6.35 -8.28
CA GLU A 269 -19.30 6.76 -6.89
C GLU A 269 -20.12 8.05 -6.82
N GLU A 270 -19.80 9.05 -7.66
CA GLU A 270 -20.56 10.29 -7.78
C GLU A 270 -22.01 10.04 -8.22
N MET A 271 -22.23 9.15 -9.20
CA MET A 271 -23.58 8.74 -9.62
C MET A 271 -24.35 8.03 -8.49
N LEU A 272 -23.68 7.20 -7.71
CA LEU A 272 -24.26 6.55 -6.52
C LEU A 272 -24.65 7.59 -5.46
N ARG A 273 -23.78 8.56 -5.20
CA ARG A 273 -24.04 9.67 -4.27
C ARG A 273 -25.26 10.49 -4.70
N ILE A 274 -25.36 10.86 -5.98
CA ILE A 274 -26.52 11.57 -6.52
C ILE A 274 -27.80 10.74 -6.35
N THR A 275 -27.73 9.43 -6.60
CA THR A 275 -28.88 8.51 -6.43
C THR A 275 -29.34 8.47 -4.98
N LEU A 276 -28.41 8.29 -4.03
CA LEU A 276 -28.70 8.28 -2.61
C LEU A 276 -29.26 9.62 -2.12
N GLU A 277 -28.75 10.74 -2.62
CA GLU A 277 -29.28 12.07 -2.29
C GLU A 277 -30.73 12.23 -2.76
N ASN A 278 -31.06 11.74 -3.95
CA ASN A 278 -32.44 11.75 -4.46
C ASN A 278 -33.36 10.86 -3.62
N ASP A 279 -32.90 9.69 -3.20
CA ASP A 279 -33.66 8.78 -2.33
C ASP A 279 -33.91 9.42 -0.95
N LEU A 280 -32.91 10.09 -0.37
CA LEU A 280 -33.06 10.85 0.88
C LEU A 280 -34.08 11.99 0.72
N LYS A 281 -34.07 12.72 -0.40
CA LYS A 281 -35.08 13.75 -0.71
C LYS A 281 -36.49 13.16 -0.81
N LEU A 282 -36.64 11.96 -1.39
CA LEU A 282 -37.92 11.27 -1.45
C LEU A 282 -38.39 10.79 -0.07
N ILE A 283 -37.50 10.24 0.75
CA ILE A 283 -37.81 9.79 2.11
C ILE A 283 -38.24 10.97 2.99
N THR A 284 -37.47 12.06 2.99
CA THR A 284 -37.80 13.29 3.74
C THR A 284 -39.13 13.89 3.26
N GLY A 285 -39.40 13.88 1.95
CA GLY A 285 -40.70 14.27 1.40
C GLY A 285 -41.86 13.43 1.93
N ARG A 286 -41.70 12.10 1.99
CA ARG A 286 -42.71 11.18 2.57
C ARG A 286 -42.89 11.41 4.07
N GLU A 287 -41.82 11.66 4.79
CA GLU A 287 -41.84 11.94 6.23
C GLU A 287 -42.60 13.24 6.54
N ILE A 288 -42.34 14.31 5.76
CA ILE A 288 -43.08 15.58 5.88
C ILE A 288 -44.59 15.36 5.69
N VAL A 289 -44.99 14.57 4.69
CA VAL A 289 -46.40 14.22 4.45
C VAL A 289 -46.98 13.41 5.62
N ALA A 290 -46.24 12.42 6.14
CA ALA A 290 -46.67 11.63 7.29
C ALA A 290 -46.86 12.49 8.55
N ILE A 291 -45.92 13.41 8.82
CA ILE A 291 -46.02 14.36 9.94
C ILE A 291 -47.25 15.27 9.77
N LYS A 292 -47.52 15.75 8.56
CA LYS A 292 -48.71 16.55 8.27
C LYS A 292 -50.00 15.77 8.55
N ASN A 293 -50.10 14.53 8.07
CA ASN A 293 -51.25 13.67 8.29
C ASN A 293 -51.44 13.36 9.79
N LEU A 294 -50.36 13.14 10.54
CA LEU A 294 -50.42 12.95 12.00
C LEU A 294 -50.94 14.20 12.72
N LYS A 295 -50.55 15.40 12.28
CA LYS A 295 -51.07 16.66 12.82
C LYS A 295 -52.57 16.82 12.54
N GLU A 296 -53.02 16.51 11.32
CA GLU A 296 -54.44 16.54 10.95
C GLU A 296 -55.27 15.54 11.76
N LEU A 297 -54.77 14.30 11.93
CA LEU A 297 -55.40 13.29 12.78
C LEU A 297 -55.48 13.72 14.25
N LYS A 298 -54.43 14.38 14.77
CA LYS A 298 -54.43 14.89 16.13
C LYS A 298 -55.53 15.95 16.34
N ILE A 299 -55.67 16.88 15.40
CA ILE A 299 -56.72 17.91 15.43
C ILE A 299 -58.11 17.25 15.40
N GLU A 300 -58.30 16.22 14.57
CA GLU A 300 -59.58 15.50 14.50
C GLU A 300 -59.90 14.73 15.79
N CYS A 301 -58.89 14.13 16.44
CA CYS A 301 -59.06 13.52 17.76
C CYS A 301 -59.49 14.55 18.82
N GLU A 302 -58.82 15.71 18.88
CA GLU A 302 -59.17 16.80 19.81
C GLU A 302 -60.60 17.32 19.56
N ARG A 303 -61.04 17.36 18.29
CA ARG A 303 -62.42 17.71 17.90
C ARG A 303 -63.44 16.69 18.41
N LEU A 304 -63.19 15.40 18.20
CA LEU A 304 -64.07 14.31 18.66
C LEU A 304 -64.11 14.22 20.19
N GLU A 305 -63.00 14.45 20.87
CA GLU A 305 -62.96 14.55 22.35
C GLU A 305 -63.83 15.70 22.85
N SER A 306 -63.79 16.85 22.19
CA SER A 306 -64.65 18.01 22.52
C SER A 306 -66.14 17.69 22.30
N GLU A 307 -66.50 17.02 21.20
CA GLU A 307 -67.88 16.58 20.94
C GLU A 307 -68.36 15.54 21.96
N LEU A 308 -67.49 14.61 22.37
CA LEU A 308 -67.78 13.61 23.39
C LEU A 308 -68.07 14.28 24.74
N GLU A 309 -67.24 15.25 25.14
CA GLU A 309 -67.45 16.02 26.38
C GLU A 309 -68.75 16.85 26.33
N GLU A 310 -69.08 17.45 25.17
CA GLU A 310 -70.36 18.14 25.00
C GLU A 310 -71.56 17.17 25.11
N ALA A 311 -71.47 15.98 24.51
CA ALA A 311 -72.49 14.94 24.61
C ALA A 311 -72.67 14.46 26.06
N LYS A 312 -71.58 14.23 26.80
CA LYS A 312 -71.61 13.90 28.23
C LYS A 312 -72.33 14.98 29.04
N ARG A 313 -72.05 16.26 28.79
CA ARG A 313 -72.75 17.38 29.45
C ARG A 313 -74.26 17.39 29.15
N LYS A 314 -74.66 17.12 27.90
CA LYS A 314 -76.08 17.04 27.51
C LYS A 314 -76.82 15.90 28.23
N ILE A 315 -76.16 14.75 28.40
CA ILE A 315 -76.73 13.60 29.14
C ILE A 315 -76.93 13.97 30.61
N LEU A 316 -75.93 14.56 31.26
CA LEU A 316 -76.03 15.05 32.65
C LEU A 316 -77.20 16.02 32.85
N LEU A 317 -77.36 16.99 31.97
CA LEU A 317 -78.49 17.94 32.00
C LEU A 317 -79.84 17.24 31.80
N PHE A 318 -79.90 16.21 30.95
CA PHE A 318 -81.12 15.44 30.75
C PHE A 318 -81.51 14.66 32.01
N ASP A 319 -80.54 14.05 32.69
CA ASP A 319 -80.76 13.32 33.93
C ASP A 319 -81.21 14.26 35.07
N GLU A 320 -80.61 15.44 35.22
CA GLU A 320 -81.06 16.47 36.16
C GLU A 320 -82.50 16.95 35.87
N LYS A 321 -82.85 17.10 34.59
CA LYS A 321 -84.21 17.50 34.18
C LYS A 321 -85.26 16.41 34.45
N LYS A 322 -84.85 15.14 34.39
CA LYS A 322 -85.69 13.98 34.73
C LYS A 322 -85.92 13.87 36.25
N LEU A 323 -84.92 14.22 37.06
CA LEU A 323 -85.02 14.27 38.52
C LEU A 323 -85.90 15.43 39.02
N THR A 324 -85.99 16.53 38.28
CA THR A 324 -86.79 17.72 38.67
C THR A 324 -88.23 17.72 38.17
N THR A 325 -88.62 16.79 37.28
CA THR A 325 -90.01 16.66 36.78
C THR A 325 -90.83 15.55 37.47
N SER A 326 -90.31 14.93 38.54
CA SER A 326 -91.01 13.92 39.34
C SER A 326 -91.79 14.48 40.54
N ALA A 327 -92.32 15.71 40.44
CA ALA A 327 -93.26 16.27 41.41
C ALA A 327 -94.39 17.03 40.68
N ASN A 328 -95.57 16.41 40.61
CA ASN A 328 -96.84 16.84 39.96
C ASN A 328 -96.90 16.51 38.44
N SER A 329 -97.84 15.72 37.87
CA SER A 329 -99.14 15.14 38.26
C SER A 329 -99.60 14.14 37.13
N PRO A 330 -100.91 13.89 36.86
CA PRO A 330 -101.86 12.83 37.28
C PRO A 330 -102.10 11.74 36.16
N PRO A 331 -103.16 10.87 36.17
CA PRO A 331 -103.16 9.56 35.49
C PRO A 331 -103.67 9.54 34.03
N LEU A 332 -103.18 8.52 33.27
CA LEU A 332 -103.73 7.76 32.12
C LEU A 332 -104.85 8.36 31.24
N PRO A 333 -104.78 8.16 29.90
CA PRO A 333 -105.57 7.05 29.32
C PRO A 333 -104.97 6.32 28.09
N GLN A 334 -105.61 5.19 27.80
CA GLN A 334 -105.36 4.18 26.77
C GLN A 334 -105.70 4.63 25.33
N HIS A 335 -105.20 3.84 24.36
CA HIS A 335 -105.71 3.49 23.01
C HIS A 335 -104.93 3.91 21.73
N ILE A 336 -104.42 2.86 21.05
CA ILE A 336 -104.53 2.50 19.61
C ILE A 336 -103.61 3.11 18.53
N ILE A 337 -102.77 2.20 17.97
CA ILE A 337 -102.40 1.90 16.56
C ILE A 337 -101.86 3.04 15.67
N GLN A 338 -100.65 2.89 15.09
CA GLN A 338 -100.40 2.62 13.65
C GLN A 338 -98.91 2.72 13.24
N LYS A 339 -98.45 1.66 12.54
CA LYS A 339 -97.26 1.52 11.67
C LYS A 339 -96.37 2.75 11.39
N GLN A 340 -95.05 2.58 11.51
CA GLN A 340 -94.15 2.61 10.33
C GLN A 340 -92.75 2.07 10.65
N GLN A 341 -92.36 1.08 9.86
CA GLN A 341 -91.02 0.53 9.76
C GLN A 341 -90.07 1.58 9.17
N ARG A 342 -88.95 1.87 9.83
CA ARG A 342 -87.67 2.19 9.16
C ARG A 342 -86.51 1.60 9.94
N LYS A 343 -86.21 0.35 9.60
CA LYS A 343 -84.84 -0.19 9.61
C LYS A 343 -83.99 0.67 8.67
N THR A 344 -82.78 1.02 9.12
CA THR A 344 -81.56 1.46 8.40
C THR A 344 -80.87 2.51 9.29
N SER A 345 -79.59 2.52 9.63
CA SER A 345 -78.42 1.80 9.13
C SER A 345 -77.22 2.32 9.94
N PHE A 346 -77.01 1.84 11.17
CA PHE A 346 -75.87 2.28 12.00
C PHE A 346 -74.88 1.16 12.36
N SER A 347 -75.04 -0.04 11.77
CA SER A 347 -74.17 -1.20 12.03
C SER A 347 -73.13 -1.47 10.94
N ILE A 348 -73.12 -0.73 9.82
CA ILE A 348 -72.21 -1.00 8.69
C ILE A 348 -70.96 -0.09 8.71
N GLN A 349 -70.99 1.06 9.40
CA GLN A 349 -69.88 2.01 9.36
C GLN A 349 -68.71 1.68 10.31
N LYS A 350 -68.93 0.85 11.35
CA LYS A 350 -67.85 0.44 12.27
C LYS A 350 -66.96 -0.69 11.75
N LYS A 351 -67.41 -1.44 10.72
CA LYS A 351 -66.60 -2.51 10.11
C LYS A 351 -65.66 -2.04 9.00
N ASN A 352 -65.86 -0.85 8.42
CA ASN A 352 -65.00 -0.34 7.33
C ASN A 352 -63.77 0.44 7.81
N ILE A 353 -63.75 0.96 9.05
CA ILE A 353 -62.59 1.70 9.57
C ILE A 353 -61.48 0.74 10.04
N ASN A 354 -61.83 -0.48 10.47
CA ASN A 354 -60.83 -1.48 10.91
C ASN A 354 -60.16 -2.27 9.76
N GLN A 355 -60.57 -2.09 8.50
CA GLN A 355 -59.97 -2.80 7.36
C GLN A 355 -58.92 -1.98 6.60
N GLN A 356 -58.80 -0.68 6.84
CA GLN A 356 -57.79 0.20 6.20
C GLN A 356 -56.53 0.46 7.04
N GLN A 357 -56.45 0.00 8.30
CA GLN A 357 -55.26 0.14 9.14
C GLN A 357 -54.28 -1.06 9.07
N LYS A 358 -54.46 -1.98 8.11
CA LYS A 358 -53.58 -3.17 7.94
C LYS A 358 -52.33 -2.93 7.08
N GLN A 359 -51.99 -1.70 6.69
CA GLN A 359 -50.80 -1.42 5.87
C GLN A 359 -50.02 -0.17 6.27
N PHE A 360 -49.63 -0.05 7.54
CA PHE A 360 -48.53 0.84 7.90
C PHE A 360 -47.56 0.14 8.87
N PRO A 361 -46.25 0.10 8.56
CA PRO A 361 -45.24 -0.40 9.50
C PRO A 361 -45.12 0.57 10.68
N LYS A 362 -45.23 0.02 11.90
CA LYS A 362 -45.00 0.76 13.15
C LYS A 362 -43.54 1.26 13.22
N PRO A 363 -43.29 2.50 13.71
CA PRO A 363 -41.93 2.99 13.92
C PRO A 363 -41.26 2.24 15.08
N LEU A 364 -40.03 1.78 14.83
CA LEU A 364 -39.11 1.21 15.82
C LEU A 364 -38.68 2.29 16.82
N ASN A 365 -39.19 2.21 18.05
CA ASN A 365 -38.61 2.93 19.18
C ASN A 365 -37.46 2.08 19.75
N LEU A 366 -36.23 2.40 19.37
CA LEU A 366 -35.02 1.96 20.07
C LEU A 366 -34.85 2.80 21.34
N THR A 367 -35.32 2.28 22.47
CA THR A 367 -34.92 2.75 23.80
C THR A 367 -33.84 1.80 24.32
N THR A 368 -32.58 2.11 24.02
CA THR A 368 -31.42 1.45 24.60
C THR A 368 -31.25 1.88 26.05
N LYS A 369 -31.82 1.10 26.98
CA LYS A 369 -31.37 1.10 28.37
C LYS A 369 -30.07 0.30 28.45
N ILE A 370 -28.96 1.01 28.63
CA ILE A 370 -27.66 0.45 28.98
C ILE A 370 -27.74 -0.08 30.42
N PRO A 371 -27.47 -1.36 30.70
CA PRO A 371 -27.31 -1.85 32.06
C PRO A 371 -25.91 -1.49 32.58
N THR A 372 -25.86 -0.49 33.46
CA THR A 372 -24.75 -0.26 34.39
C THR A 372 -24.85 -1.31 35.48
N ASP A 373 -24.07 -2.39 35.37
CA ASP A 373 -23.70 -3.28 36.48
C ASP A 373 -22.53 -4.16 36.03
N PHE A 374 -21.29 -3.67 36.16
CA PHE A 374 -20.08 -4.49 36.33
C PHE A 374 -18.87 -3.58 36.67
N LEU A 375 -18.83 -3.08 37.90
CA LEU A 375 -17.62 -2.51 38.51
C LEU A 375 -17.54 -2.98 39.97
N GLN A 376 -17.00 -4.19 40.20
CA GLN A 376 -16.31 -4.50 41.45
C GLN A 376 -15.47 -5.79 41.32
N ASN A 377 -14.30 -5.78 41.96
CA ASN A 377 -13.27 -6.85 42.06
C ASN A 377 -12.32 -7.00 40.87
N GLN A 378 -11.11 -6.43 40.94
CA GLN A 378 -9.98 -6.95 41.72
C GLN A 378 -8.84 -5.92 41.70
N GLN A 379 -8.56 -5.33 42.88
CA GLN A 379 -7.25 -4.79 43.22
C GLN A 379 -6.50 -5.88 44.00
N SER A 380 -5.40 -6.39 43.46
CA SER A 380 -4.31 -7.05 44.20
C SER A 380 -3.09 -7.06 43.27
N SER A 381 -2.15 -6.13 43.47
CA SER A 381 -0.86 -6.38 44.12
C SER A 381 0.02 -7.36 43.34
N PHE A 382 1.09 -6.86 42.72
CA PHE A 382 2.42 -7.48 42.67
C PHE A 382 3.34 -6.57 41.83
N GLU A 383 3.81 -5.50 42.46
CA GLU A 383 5.16 -4.98 42.20
C GLU A 383 6.12 -5.69 43.17
N ASP A 384 7.40 -5.74 42.81
CA ASP A 384 8.54 -6.39 43.48
C ASP A 384 8.71 -7.90 43.27
N GLU A 385 9.48 -8.26 42.24
CA GLU A 385 10.67 -9.15 42.34
C GLU A 385 11.24 -9.38 40.94
N PHE A 386 12.46 -8.90 40.68
CA PHE A 386 13.57 -9.60 40.01
C PHE A 386 14.67 -8.61 39.60
N ILE A 387 15.30 -8.01 40.61
CA ILE A 387 16.71 -7.63 40.52
C ILE A 387 17.52 -8.81 41.05
N GLY A 388 18.42 -9.34 40.24
CA GLY A 388 19.60 -10.04 40.72
C GLY A 388 19.73 -11.51 40.28
N ARG A 389 20.54 -11.72 39.24
CA ARG A 389 21.73 -12.61 39.21
C ARG A 389 21.95 -13.14 37.80
N ASN A 390 22.95 -12.58 37.12
CA ASN A 390 24.05 -13.36 36.57
C ASN A 390 25.18 -12.40 36.18
N ALA A 391 26.13 -12.27 37.10
CA ALA A 391 27.47 -11.77 36.86
C ALA A 391 28.43 -12.98 36.91
N VAL A 392 29.06 -13.30 35.78
CA VAL A 392 30.29 -14.11 35.63
C VAL A 392 30.93 -13.64 34.31
N ILE A 393 31.87 -12.69 34.35
CA ILE A 393 33.34 -12.83 34.26
C ILE A 393 33.87 -13.12 32.83
N GLY A 394 34.70 -12.19 32.32
CA GLY A 394 35.69 -12.32 31.23
C GLY A 394 35.12 -12.15 29.82
N ASP A 395 35.61 -11.31 28.91
CA ASP A 395 36.94 -10.73 28.77
C ASP A 395 36.87 -9.33 28.11
N GLU A 396 37.79 -8.47 28.57
CA GLU A 396 38.18 -7.21 27.96
C GLU A 396 38.96 -7.50 26.66
N ASP A 397 38.63 -6.83 25.56
CA ASP A 397 39.57 -6.09 24.70
C ASP A 397 38.95 -5.68 23.36
N ASN A 398 39.31 -4.46 22.94
CA ASN A 398 39.27 -3.91 21.57
C ASN A 398 37.92 -3.54 20.93
N ALA A 399 37.61 -2.23 20.93
CA ALA A 399 37.71 -1.38 19.71
C ALA A 399 36.84 -0.11 19.87
N THR A 400 37.40 0.92 20.49
CA THR A 400 36.97 2.31 20.33
C THR A 400 37.42 2.81 18.96
N MET A 401 36.55 2.75 17.94
CA MET A 401 36.72 3.51 16.69
C MET A 401 35.37 3.99 16.16
N ASN A 402 35.25 5.32 16.11
CA ASN A 402 34.43 6.13 15.21
C ASN A 402 32.92 6.24 15.46
N SER A 403 32.52 7.18 16.33
CA SER A 403 31.16 7.72 16.43
C SER A 403 31.05 9.22 16.06
N GLU A 404 32.02 9.80 15.35
CA GLU A 404 32.01 11.23 14.99
C GLU A 404 31.41 11.55 13.60
N SER A 405 30.85 10.59 12.86
CA SER A 405 30.32 10.82 11.50
C SER A 405 28.80 11.11 11.44
N LEU A 406 28.08 11.04 12.56
CA LEU A 406 26.61 11.19 12.58
C LEU A 406 26.13 12.59 12.96
N THR A 407 27.01 13.46 13.46
CA THR A 407 26.66 14.83 13.86
C THR A 407 26.70 15.81 12.68
N ASP A 408 27.58 15.59 11.70
CA ASP A 408 27.71 16.49 10.53
C ASP A 408 26.52 16.38 9.57
N SER A 409 25.80 15.25 9.54
CA SER A 409 24.61 15.09 8.69
C SER A 409 23.33 15.69 9.30
N LEU A 410 23.34 16.05 10.59
CA LEU A 410 22.17 16.64 11.26
C LEU A 410 22.12 18.16 11.08
N ASP A 411 23.29 18.81 11.00
CA ASP A 411 23.42 20.26 10.80
C ASP A 411 23.04 20.69 9.37
N ASP A 412 23.33 19.87 8.35
CA ASP A 412 22.89 20.15 6.97
C ASP A 412 21.36 20.05 6.80
N LEU A 413 20.71 19.16 7.57
CA LEU A 413 19.25 19.01 7.57
C LEU A 413 18.55 20.18 8.29
N GLN A 414 19.17 20.72 9.34
CA GLN A 414 18.70 21.94 10.01
C GLN A 414 18.95 23.22 9.18
N SER A 415 20.02 23.28 8.38
CA SER A 415 20.26 24.37 7.43
C SER A 415 19.21 24.39 6.31
N MET A 416 18.87 23.22 5.75
CA MET A 416 17.81 23.12 4.73
C MET A 416 16.41 23.46 5.27
N LEU A 417 16.14 23.18 6.55
CA LEU A 417 14.87 23.53 7.20
C LEU A 417 14.75 25.04 7.50
N ARG A 418 15.86 25.75 7.71
CA ARG A 418 15.86 27.22 7.87
C ARG A 418 15.73 27.98 6.55
N GLU A 419 16.24 27.44 5.45
CA GLU A 419 16.05 28.05 4.12
C GLU A 419 14.65 27.84 3.53
N ALA A 420 13.86 26.91 4.09
CA ALA A 420 12.47 26.69 3.72
C ALA A 420 11.46 27.52 4.53
N GLU A 421 11.91 28.39 5.44
CA GLU A 421 11.06 29.41 6.07
C GLU A 421 10.71 30.50 5.05
N ILE A 422 9.73 30.17 4.21
CA ILE A 422 8.98 31.12 3.39
C ILE A 422 8.41 32.20 4.34
N GLU A 423 8.75 33.46 4.09
CA GLU A 423 8.14 34.60 4.78
C GLU A 423 6.60 34.47 4.80
N PRO A 424 5.94 34.56 5.97
CA PRO A 424 4.49 34.53 6.04
C PRO A 424 3.96 35.93 5.70
N ASN A 425 4.07 36.31 4.43
CA ASN A 425 3.32 37.44 3.87
C ASN A 425 2.18 36.88 3.00
N SER A 426 1.18 36.32 3.67
CA SER A 426 -0.16 36.21 3.12
C SER A 426 -1.17 36.40 4.24
N GLU A 427 -1.94 37.47 4.11
CA GLU A 427 -3.07 37.86 4.92
C GLU A 427 -4.08 36.70 5.03
N ILE A 428 -3.95 35.91 6.10
CA ILE A 428 -5.06 35.11 6.62
C ILE A 428 -5.76 36.01 7.64
N PRO A 429 -7.07 36.28 7.51
CA PRO A 429 -7.78 37.06 8.52
C PRO A 429 -7.80 36.23 9.81
N SER A 430 -6.89 36.56 10.73
CA SER A 430 -6.90 36.03 12.08
C SER A 430 -8.24 36.43 12.71
N PHE A 431 -9.05 35.44 13.05
CA PHE A 431 -10.27 35.66 13.81
C PHE A 431 -9.87 36.20 15.19
N ASN A 432 -9.99 37.51 15.36
CA ASN A 432 -9.55 38.24 16.54
C ASN A 432 -10.60 38.03 17.64
N VAL A 433 -10.37 37.08 18.55
CA VAL A 433 -11.23 36.78 19.71
C VAL A 433 -11.17 37.89 20.79
N SER A 434 -10.46 39.00 20.51
CA SER A 434 -10.18 40.07 21.47
C SER A 434 -11.23 41.19 21.50
N GLU A 435 -12.26 41.17 20.65
CA GLU A 435 -13.40 42.09 20.72
C GLU A 435 -14.60 41.47 21.47
N LEU A 436 -14.35 41.01 22.69
CA LEU A 436 -15.41 40.88 23.69
C LEU A 436 -15.38 42.12 24.59
N PRO A 437 -16.52 42.79 24.87
CA PRO A 437 -16.56 44.02 25.64
C PRO A 437 -15.95 43.81 27.03
N SER A 438 -14.83 44.47 27.31
CA SER A 438 -14.09 44.39 28.57
C SER A 438 -14.83 45.02 29.78
N ASP A 439 -16.05 45.53 29.60
CA ASP A 439 -16.86 46.10 30.68
C ASP A 439 -17.58 45.06 31.57
N ALA A 440 -17.29 43.77 31.38
CA ALA A 440 -17.99 42.69 32.08
C ALA A 440 -17.31 42.15 33.35
N LEU A 441 -16.17 42.69 33.80
CA LEU A 441 -15.41 42.13 34.93
C LEU A 441 -15.25 43.09 36.13
N SER A 442 -16.34 43.79 36.49
CA SER A 442 -16.45 44.41 37.82
C SER A 442 -16.88 43.36 38.85
N LEU A 443 -15.92 42.98 39.71
CA LEU A 443 -15.94 41.84 40.62
C LEU A 443 -16.75 42.07 41.92
N ASN A 444 -17.86 42.82 41.89
CA ASN A 444 -18.64 43.12 43.10
C ASN A 444 -20.17 42.96 42.98
N GLY A 445 -20.66 42.26 41.96
CA GLY A 445 -22.09 41.94 41.77
C GLY A 445 -22.41 40.45 41.97
N GLY A 446 -21.91 39.85 43.05
CA GLY A 446 -22.08 38.41 43.35
C GLY A 446 -23.50 38.08 43.80
N LEU A 447 -24.41 37.86 42.85
CA LEU A 447 -25.60 36.97 42.92
C LEU A 447 -26.57 37.15 41.74
N GLN A 448 -26.32 38.11 40.83
CA GLN A 448 -27.29 38.49 39.80
C GLN A 448 -26.84 38.23 38.36
N ARG A 449 -25.94 37.27 38.15
CA ARG A 449 -25.38 36.94 36.82
C ARG A 449 -25.41 35.46 36.45
N ILE A 450 -26.31 34.68 37.05
CA ILE A 450 -26.46 33.24 36.76
C ILE A 450 -27.54 32.95 35.71
N TYR A 451 -28.38 33.94 35.38
CA TYR A 451 -29.33 33.81 34.27
C TYR A 451 -28.77 34.53 33.05
N TYR A 452 -27.98 33.80 32.24
CA TYR A 452 -27.92 34.13 30.82
C TYR A 452 -29.35 34.14 30.28
N SER A 453 -29.67 35.13 29.44
CA SER A 453 -30.91 35.08 28.67
C SER A 453 -30.95 33.72 27.96
N HIS A 454 -32.11 33.07 27.92
CA HIS A 454 -32.27 31.79 27.22
C HIS A 454 -31.74 31.86 25.77
N GLU A 455 -31.81 33.04 25.14
CA GLU A 455 -31.24 33.30 23.81
C GLU A 455 -29.71 33.28 23.79
N GLU A 456 -29.03 33.84 24.79
CA GLU A 456 -27.56 33.83 24.87
C GLU A 456 -27.03 32.41 25.09
N TYR A 457 -27.72 31.62 25.92
CA TYR A 457 -27.40 30.21 26.13
C TYR A 457 -27.57 29.38 24.85
N ASN A 458 -28.66 29.61 24.12
CA ASN A 458 -28.91 28.94 22.84
C ASN A 458 -27.85 29.31 21.78
N LEU A 459 -27.42 30.57 21.75
CA LEU A 459 -26.35 31.03 20.85
C LEU A 459 -25.01 30.35 21.16
N ILE A 460 -24.66 30.24 22.44
CA ILE A 460 -23.44 29.54 22.87
C ILE A 460 -23.49 28.06 22.50
N ILE A 461 -24.63 27.38 22.71
CA ILE A 461 -24.81 25.98 22.29
C ILE A 461 -24.67 25.84 20.77
N GLN A 462 -25.25 26.76 19.99
CA GLN A 462 -25.15 26.73 18.54
C GLN A 462 -23.71 26.91 18.06
N GLN A 463 -22.95 27.83 18.68
CA GLN A 463 -21.52 28.01 18.39
C GLN A 463 -20.69 26.78 18.79
N LEU A 464 -21.00 26.17 19.94
CA LEU A 464 -20.32 24.96 20.40
C LEU A 464 -20.57 23.78 19.45
N ASN A 465 -21.81 23.61 18.98
CA ASN A 465 -22.15 22.61 17.98
C ASN A 465 -21.43 22.85 16.65
N SER A 466 -21.38 24.10 16.18
CA SER A 466 -20.63 24.47 14.97
C SER A 466 -19.13 24.18 15.10
N CYS A 467 -18.51 24.56 16.23
CA CYS A 467 -17.11 24.23 16.51
C CYS A 467 -16.87 22.72 16.60
N ARG A 468 -17.83 21.95 17.12
CA ARG A 468 -17.75 20.49 17.20
C ARG A 468 -17.84 19.85 15.82
N GLU A 469 -18.71 20.35 14.94
CA GLU A 469 -18.81 19.90 13.55
C GLU A 469 -17.52 20.19 12.78
N LEU A 470 -16.97 21.41 12.90
CA LEU A 470 -15.70 21.77 12.29
C LEU A 470 -14.52 20.93 12.81
N LEU A 471 -14.50 20.62 14.11
CA LEU A 471 -13.47 19.74 14.68
C LEU A 471 -13.61 18.32 14.12
N SER A 472 -14.83 17.79 14.06
CA SER A 472 -15.09 16.46 13.48
C SER A 472 -14.68 16.39 12.00
N GLU A 473 -14.98 17.43 11.22
CA GLU A 473 -14.58 17.53 9.81
C GLU A 473 -13.05 17.61 9.69
N SER A 474 -12.38 18.38 10.56
CA SER A 474 -10.93 18.47 10.61
C SER A 474 -10.27 17.13 10.97
N GLU A 475 -10.82 16.41 11.95
CA GLU A 475 -10.37 15.06 12.33
C GLU A 475 -10.52 14.07 11.17
N GLU A 476 -11.65 14.09 10.46
CA GLU A 476 -11.88 13.25 9.28
C GLU A 476 -10.88 13.54 8.14
N ILE A 477 -10.64 14.84 7.86
CA ILE A 477 -9.65 15.25 6.86
C ILE A 477 -8.24 14.79 7.26
N ASN A 478 -7.88 14.87 8.54
CA ASN A 478 -6.58 14.45 9.03
C ASN A 478 -6.37 12.94 8.88
N VAL A 479 -7.41 12.14 9.18
CA VAL A 479 -7.39 10.68 8.95
C VAL A 479 -7.16 10.38 7.46
N ARG A 480 -7.91 11.04 6.57
CA ARG A 480 -7.75 10.86 5.11
C ARG A 480 -6.35 11.26 4.63
N LEU A 481 -5.79 12.36 5.13
CA LEU A 481 -4.43 12.80 4.78
C LEU A 481 -3.38 11.80 5.26
N ASN A 482 -3.56 11.21 6.44
CA ASN A 482 -2.67 10.17 6.95
C ASN A 482 -2.74 8.88 6.11
N GLU A 483 -3.94 8.48 5.69
CA GLU A 483 -4.10 7.35 4.76
C GLU A 483 -3.40 7.62 3.42
N GLN A 484 -3.57 8.80 2.85
CA GLN A 484 -2.86 9.20 1.62
C GLN A 484 -1.34 9.20 1.81
N ASN A 485 -0.84 9.68 2.95
CA ASN A 485 0.58 9.66 3.29
C ASN A 485 1.12 8.23 3.36
N ASN A 486 0.38 7.32 3.99
CA ASN A 486 0.74 5.91 4.08
C ASN A 486 0.74 5.21 2.72
N LEU A 487 -0.26 5.49 1.88
CA LEU A 487 -0.31 4.99 0.49
C LEU A 487 0.89 5.47 -0.33
N LEU A 488 1.25 6.76 -0.22
CA LEU A 488 2.41 7.32 -0.92
C LEU A 488 3.72 6.69 -0.44
N LYS A 489 3.90 6.48 0.86
CA LYS A 489 5.08 5.80 1.42
C LYS A 489 5.20 4.37 0.89
N GLU A 490 4.10 3.64 0.81
CA GLU A 490 4.11 2.28 0.27
C GLU A 490 4.40 2.25 -1.23
N GLU A 491 3.86 3.22 -1.99
CA GLU A 491 4.17 3.37 -3.41
C GLU A 491 5.64 3.69 -3.66
N ILE A 492 6.25 4.58 -2.86
CA ILE A 492 7.69 4.87 -2.92
C ILE A 492 8.50 3.59 -2.67
N ARG A 493 8.18 2.84 -1.60
CA ARG A 493 8.85 1.56 -1.30
C ARG A 493 8.67 0.52 -2.41
N ARG A 494 7.51 0.50 -3.07
CA ARG A 494 7.24 -0.39 -4.21
C ARG A 494 8.12 0.00 -5.41
N LEU A 495 8.20 1.29 -5.71
CA LEU A 495 9.03 1.83 -6.79
C LEU A 495 10.53 1.57 -6.55
N GLU A 496 11.00 1.75 -5.32
CA GLU A 496 12.40 1.45 -4.93
C GLU A 496 12.73 -0.03 -5.10
N ARG A 497 11.85 -0.94 -4.64
CA ARG A 497 12.02 -2.39 -4.86
C ARG A 497 12.03 -2.76 -6.34
N ASN A 498 11.14 -2.16 -7.14
CA ASN A 498 11.12 -2.40 -8.58
C ASN A 498 12.37 -1.84 -9.27
N GLN A 499 12.87 -0.68 -8.85
CA GLN A 499 14.12 -0.13 -9.36
C GLN A 499 15.30 -1.01 -8.97
N HIS A 500 15.30 -1.58 -7.77
CA HIS A 500 16.32 -2.53 -7.32
C HIS A 500 16.30 -3.81 -8.15
N ARG A 501 15.12 -4.40 -8.38
CA ARG A 501 14.96 -5.56 -9.27
C ARG A 501 15.41 -5.24 -10.69
N ALA A 502 15.04 -4.08 -11.23
CA ALA A 502 15.50 -3.64 -12.56
C ALA A 502 17.02 -3.53 -12.62
N LYS A 503 17.66 -2.92 -11.60
CA LYS A 503 19.13 -2.85 -11.48
C LYS A 503 19.77 -4.23 -11.33
N GLN A 504 19.14 -5.18 -10.64
CA GLN A 504 19.65 -6.55 -10.51
C GLN A 504 19.51 -7.37 -11.80
N LEU A 505 18.47 -7.11 -12.59
CA LEU A 505 18.29 -7.66 -13.94
C LEU A 505 19.25 -7.02 -14.96
N GLU A 506 19.58 -5.74 -14.77
CA GLU A 506 20.50 -4.98 -15.64
C GLU A 506 21.97 -5.21 -15.28
N ASN A 507 22.28 -5.56 -14.02
CA ASN A 507 23.65 -5.87 -13.58
C ASN A 507 24.07 -7.32 -13.89
N GLU A 508 25.37 -7.51 -14.07
CA GLU A 508 26.15 -8.69 -14.50
C GLU A 508 25.83 -10.07 -13.87
N VAL A 509 24.94 -10.16 -12.88
CA VAL A 509 24.61 -11.40 -12.14
C VAL A 509 23.79 -12.38 -13.00
N CYS A 510 22.86 -11.89 -13.83
CA CYS A 510 22.21 -12.75 -14.83
C CYS A 510 23.19 -13.19 -15.91
N SER A 511 24.19 -12.38 -16.27
CA SER A 511 25.23 -12.74 -17.25
C SER A 511 26.14 -13.86 -16.72
N GLU A 512 26.63 -13.78 -15.49
CA GLU A 512 27.51 -14.81 -14.91
C GLU A 512 26.77 -16.12 -14.58
N TYR A 513 25.54 -16.06 -14.06
CA TYR A 513 24.73 -17.26 -13.85
C TYR A 513 24.38 -17.94 -15.18
N PHE A 514 23.97 -17.16 -16.18
CA PHE A 514 23.70 -17.65 -17.51
C PHE A 514 24.94 -18.26 -18.17
N LYS A 515 26.09 -17.59 -18.08
CA LYS A 515 27.38 -18.07 -18.55
C LYS A 515 27.76 -19.41 -17.93
N ASN A 516 27.55 -19.58 -16.62
CA ASN A 516 27.81 -20.85 -15.94
C ASN A 516 26.88 -21.98 -16.41
N ILE A 517 25.60 -21.68 -16.67
CA ILE A 517 24.65 -22.66 -17.21
C ILE A 517 25.00 -23.04 -18.64
N VAL A 518 25.34 -22.07 -19.49
CA VAL A 518 25.77 -22.31 -20.87
C VAL A 518 27.07 -23.12 -20.90
N LEU A 519 28.05 -22.79 -20.05
CA LEU A 519 29.29 -23.56 -19.91
C LEU A 519 29.02 -25.00 -19.47
N LYS A 520 28.15 -25.23 -18.48
CA LYS A 520 27.75 -26.58 -18.05
C LYS A 520 27.00 -27.35 -19.14
N PHE A 521 26.17 -26.65 -19.92
CA PHE A 521 25.41 -27.25 -21.02
C PHE A 521 26.32 -27.69 -22.17
N LEU A 522 27.33 -26.87 -22.51
CA LEU A 522 28.30 -27.15 -23.59
C LEU A 522 29.37 -28.18 -23.19
N THR A 523 29.75 -28.24 -21.91
CA THR A 523 30.73 -29.22 -21.42
C THR A 523 30.20 -30.65 -21.60
N PRO A 524 31.05 -31.65 -21.94
CA PRO A 524 30.61 -33.04 -22.00
C PRO A 524 30.02 -33.48 -20.65
N PRO A 525 28.80 -34.06 -20.65
CA PRO A 525 28.06 -34.35 -19.43
C PRO A 525 28.83 -35.34 -18.57
N ARG A 526 29.00 -35.01 -17.29
CA ARG A 526 29.65 -35.92 -16.32
C ARG A 526 28.66 -36.93 -15.73
N VAL A 527 27.36 -36.64 -15.85
CA VAL A 527 26.25 -37.44 -15.33
C VAL A 527 25.22 -37.65 -16.46
N PHE A 528 24.61 -38.84 -16.53
CA PHE A 528 23.50 -39.11 -17.44
C PHE A 528 22.35 -38.12 -17.16
N ASP A 529 21.79 -37.51 -18.20
CA ASP A 529 20.66 -36.55 -18.17
C ASP A 529 20.90 -35.14 -17.61
N GLU A 530 22.14 -34.76 -17.31
CA GLU A 530 22.46 -33.39 -16.81
C GLU A 530 21.99 -32.29 -17.79
N ARG A 531 22.12 -32.52 -19.10
CA ARG A 531 21.65 -31.58 -20.14
C ARG A 531 20.13 -31.45 -20.20
N ALA A 532 19.40 -32.52 -19.91
CA ALA A 532 17.94 -32.49 -19.85
C ALA A 532 17.43 -31.72 -18.62
N GLN A 533 18.18 -31.76 -17.51
CA GLN A 533 17.88 -31.00 -16.29
C GLN A 533 18.15 -29.50 -16.43
N LEU A 534 19.11 -29.11 -17.27
CA LEU A 534 19.42 -27.70 -17.56
C LEU A 534 18.44 -27.06 -18.56
N LEU A 535 17.62 -27.84 -19.25
CA LEU A 535 16.70 -27.36 -20.28
C LEU A 535 15.60 -26.41 -19.76
N PRO A 536 14.89 -26.74 -18.66
CA PRO A 536 13.90 -25.85 -18.09
C PRO A 536 14.55 -24.54 -17.63
N VAL A 537 15.78 -24.61 -17.11
CA VAL A 537 16.52 -23.44 -16.63
C VAL A 537 16.92 -22.53 -17.81
N LEU A 538 17.40 -23.10 -18.91
CA LEU A 538 17.69 -22.35 -20.14
C LEU A 538 16.42 -21.74 -20.75
N GLN A 539 15.30 -22.46 -20.73
CA GLN A 539 14.00 -21.93 -21.18
C GLN A 539 13.59 -20.69 -20.38
N THR A 540 13.74 -20.70 -19.06
CA THR A 540 13.36 -19.57 -18.21
C THR A 540 14.29 -18.36 -18.38
N ILE A 541 15.59 -18.58 -18.60
CA ILE A 541 16.57 -17.49 -18.71
C ILE A 541 16.55 -16.86 -20.11
N LEU A 542 16.49 -17.68 -21.15
CA LEU A 542 16.51 -17.24 -22.55
C LEU A 542 15.13 -16.97 -23.14
N HIS A 543 14.06 -17.24 -22.39
CA HIS A 543 12.67 -17.13 -22.85
C HIS A 543 12.44 -17.89 -24.17
N LEU A 544 12.99 -19.12 -24.26
CA LEU A 544 12.92 -19.93 -25.48
C LEU A 544 11.48 -20.33 -25.79
N ASP A 545 11.09 -20.16 -27.05
CA ASP A 545 9.79 -20.61 -27.54
C ASP A 545 9.74 -22.14 -27.64
N GLU A 546 8.52 -22.70 -27.65
CA GLU A 546 8.28 -24.15 -27.69
C GLU A 546 8.96 -24.84 -28.88
N ARG A 547 9.09 -24.14 -30.02
CA ARG A 547 9.86 -24.62 -31.19
C ARG A 547 11.36 -24.68 -30.95
N GLU A 548 11.92 -23.67 -30.31
CA GLU A 548 13.36 -23.57 -30.05
C GLU A 548 13.77 -24.62 -29.01
N MET A 549 12.91 -24.83 -28.01
CA MET A 549 13.08 -25.88 -27.02
C MET A 549 13.11 -27.28 -27.66
N GLU A 550 12.24 -27.54 -28.65
CA GLU A 550 12.22 -28.81 -29.39
C GLU A 550 13.52 -29.04 -30.17
N MET A 551 14.08 -27.99 -30.78
CA MET A 551 15.39 -28.06 -31.46
C MET A 551 16.52 -28.41 -30.50
N VAL A 552 16.52 -27.82 -29.29
CA VAL A 552 17.53 -28.12 -28.27
C VAL A 552 17.39 -29.57 -27.76
N ARG A 553 16.15 -30.07 -27.56
CA ARG A 553 15.89 -31.48 -27.19
C ARG A 553 16.37 -32.47 -28.25
N MET A 554 16.13 -32.17 -29.52
CA MET A 554 16.59 -32.98 -30.66
C MET A 554 18.13 -33.10 -30.68
N ASN A 555 18.84 -31.99 -30.48
CA ASN A 555 20.31 -31.97 -30.46
C ASN A 555 20.93 -32.73 -29.27
N ILE A 556 20.26 -32.75 -28.11
CA ILE A 556 20.71 -33.56 -26.95
C ILE A 556 20.54 -35.06 -27.23
N THR A 557 19.41 -35.44 -27.83
CA THR A 557 19.08 -36.84 -28.12
C THR A 557 19.99 -37.41 -29.21
N ALA A 558 20.40 -36.59 -30.18
CA ALA A 558 21.37 -36.96 -31.22
C ALA A 558 22.81 -37.18 -30.70
N GLN A 559 23.15 -36.65 -29.51
CA GLN A 559 24.48 -36.79 -28.89
C GLN A 559 24.54 -37.85 -27.78
N ALA A 560 23.44 -38.53 -27.46
CA ALA A 560 23.45 -39.62 -26.49
C ALA A 560 24.10 -40.88 -27.11
N PRO A 561 25.20 -41.42 -26.56
CA PRO A 561 25.78 -42.66 -27.07
C PRO A 561 24.84 -43.81 -26.75
N GLN A 562 24.22 -44.40 -27.78
CA GLN A 562 23.61 -45.71 -27.66
C GLN A 562 24.71 -46.71 -27.28
N GLY A 563 24.62 -47.24 -26.06
CA GLY A 563 25.43 -48.36 -25.64
C GLY A 563 25.10 -49.59 -26.47
N ASN A 564 25.97 -49.96 -27.41
CA ASN A 564 26.31 -51.36 -27.65
C ASN A 564 27.67 -51.53 -28.32
N GLN A 565 28.28 -52.67 -28.00
CA GLN A 565 29.71 -53.02 -27.98
C GLN A 565 30.49 -53.02 -29.32
N ASP A 566 31.81 -52.90 -29.14
CA ASP A 566 32.91 -53.48 -29.93
C ASP A 566 33.17 -52.95 -31.36
N GLN A 567 34.16 -52.06 -31.49
CA GLN A 567 35.49 -52.39 -32.04
C GLN A 567 36.35 -51.14 -32.29
N LYS A 568 37.62 -51.24 -31.88
CA LYS A 568 38.84 -50.62 -32.41
C LYS A 568 38.71 -49.31 -33.22
N GLY A 569 39.23 -48.25 -32.60
CA GLY A 569 40.17 -47.31 -33.20
C GLY A 569 39.71 -46.55 -34.44
N GLU A 570 39.35 -45.29 -34.27
CA GLU A 570 39.87 -44.16 -35.05
C GLU A 570 39.29 -42.86 -34.46
N GLY A 571 40.17 -41.98 -33.98
CA GLY A 571 39.78 -40.66 -33.54
C GLY A 571 39.45 -39.80 -34.75
N SER A 572 38.17 -39.48 -34.96
CA SER A 572 37.75 -38.38 -35.85
C SER A 572 36.25 -38.13 -35.72
N SER A 573 35.83 -37.22 -34.84
CA SER A 573 34.49 -36.60 -34.93
C SER A 573 34.39 -35.21 -34.27
N PHE A 574 35.52 -34.57 -33.94
CA PHE A 574 35.53 -33.21 -33.39
C PHE A 574 35.89 -32.12 -34.42
N ALA A 575 36.25 -32.49 -35.66
CA ALA A 575 36.73 -31.55 -36.68
C ALA A 575 35.64 -30.90 -37.56
N GLY A 576 34.35 -31.20 -37.35
CA GLY A 576 33.29 -30.82 -38.29
C GLY A 576 32.53 -29.50 -38.02
N TRP A 577 32.75 -28.84 -36.87
CA TRP A 577 31.89 -27.72 -36.44
C TRP A 577 32.56 -26.35 -36.34
N LEU A 578 33.88 -26.26 -36.55
CA LEU A 578 34.62 -24.98 -36.58
C LEU A 578 35.12 -24.61 -37.99
N GLY A 579 34.37 -25.01 -39.02
CA GLY A 579 34.60 -24.58 -40.41
C GLY A 579 33.71 -23.40 -40.76
N TRP A 580 34.13 -22.18 -40.38
CA TRP A 580 33.59 -20.95 -40.96
C TRP A 580 34.29 -20.72 -42.31
N SER A 581 33.50 -20.61 -43.38
CA SER A 581 33.87 -19.94 -44.63
C SER A 581 32.97 -18.73 -44.81
#